data_AF-E8N8S8-F1
#
_entry.id   AF-E8N8S8-F1
#
_cell.length_a   1.000
_cell.length_b   1.000
_cell.length_c   1.000
_cell.angle_alpha   90.00
_cell.angle_beta   90.00
_cell.angle_gamma   90.00
#
_symmetry.space_group_name_H-M   'P 1'
#
loop_
_entity.id
_entity.type
_entity.pdbx_description
1 polymer ?
#
loop_
_entity_poly.entity_id
_entity_poly.type
_entity_poly.pdbx_seq_one_letter_code
_entity_poly.pdbx_strand_id
1 'polypeptide(L)'
;MGDLSGPEPGAAASEWVALLRAGDFAAAWQLTTDAFRLANAQAWITGHRGIVGMWPGKPKPDDLARALSQEHAEHELWPYLVREVERQVRGVVLGVLGERPIGTSTRPRPIAPDIELVHVIPLDQLTASADGVAMWQPGQVVDSVSILLQRASDEWRIAGVADHLPVPGWPPSFERVADLGD
;
A
#
# COMPACT_ATOMS: atom_id res chain seq x y z
N MET A 1 -7.48 22.28 -23.62
CA MET A 1 -7.02 22.40 -22.23
C MET A 1 -6.95 20.97 -21.73
N GLY A 2 -5.76 20.38 -21.79
CA GLY A 2 -5.56 18.94 -21.55
C GLY A 2 -5.65 18.64 -20.07
N ASP A 3 -6.39 17.59 -19.74
CA ASP A 3 -6.54 17.04 -18.40
C ASP A 3 -5.15 16.59 -17.88
N LEU A 4 -4.62 17.30 -16.89
CA LEU A 4 -3.33 17.04 -16.24
C LEU A 4 -3.53 16.25 -14.93
N SER A 5 -4.46 15.31 -14.94
CA SER A 5 -4.79 14.54 -13.75
C SER A 5 -4.33 13.10 -13.98
N GLY A 6 -3.35 12.63 -13.20
CA GLY A 6 -3.11 11.19 -13.05
C GLY A 6 -4.39 10.47 -12.58
N PRO A 7 -4.41 9.12 -12.55
CA PRO A 7 -5.58 8.37 -12.13
C PRO A 7 -6.08 8.84 -10.76
N GLU A 8 -7.39 8.98 -10.60
CA GLU A 8 -7.99 9.34 -9.30
C GLU A 8 -7.57 8.34 -8.20
N PRO A 9 -7.57 8.73 -6.91
CA PRO A 9 -7.09 7.87 -5.82
C PRO A 9 -7.74 6.47 -5.81
N GLY A 10 -9.05 6.40 -6.10
CA GLY A 10 -9.76 5.13 -6.16
C GLY A 10 -9.31 4.23 -7.32
N ALA A 11 -8.95 4.81 -8.46
CA ALA A 11 -8.42 4.07 -9.60
C ALA A 11 -7.03 3.52 -9.29
N ALA A 12 -6.14 4.34 -8.71
CA ALA A 12 -4.80 3.90 -8.28
C ALA A 12 -4.87 2.78 -7.23
N ALA A 13 -5.78 2.87 -6.25
CA ALA A 13 -6.01 1.81 -5.28
C ALA A 13 -6.50 0.51 -5.93
N SER A 14 -7.44 0.61 -6.88
CA SER A 14 -7.99 -0.54 -7.59
C SER A 14 -6.95 -1.24 -8.47
N GLU A 15 -6.13 -0.47 -9.18
CA GLU A 15 -5.01 -0.96 -9.98
C GLU A 15 -4.01 -1.71 -9.13
N TRP A 16 -3.60 -1.12 -8.01
CA TRP A 16 -2.67 -1.78 -7.09
C TRP A 16 -3.23 -3.09 -6.53
N VAL A 17 -4.51 -3.15 -6.15
CA VAL A 17 -5.15 -4.40 -5.71
C VAL A 17 -5.22 -5.43 -6.83
N ALA A 18 -5.43 -5.02 -8.08
CA ALA A 18 -5.42 -5.93 -9.23
C ALA A 18 -4.04 -6.59 -9.41
N LEU A 19 -2.95 -5.83 -9.28
CA LEU A 19 -1.59 -6.35 -9.32
C LEU A 19 -1.32 -7.35 -8.18
N LEU A 20 -1.79 -7.05 -6.96
CA LEU A 20 -1.72 -8.00 -5.85
C LEU A 20 -2.46 -9.30 -6.16
N ARG A 21 -3.66 -9.25 -6.73
CA ARG A 21 -4.40 -10.46 -7.13
C ARG A 21 -3.67 -11.27 -8.19
N ALA A 22 -3.10 -10.59 -9.18
CA ALA A 22 -2.30 -11.21 -10.24
C ALA A 22 -1.00 -11.84 -9.74
N GLY A 23 -0.54 -11.51 -8.53
CA GLY A 23 0.76 -11.95 -8.01
C GLY A 23 1.94 -11.17 -8.60
N ASP A 24 1.67 -10.03 -9.25
CA ASP A 24 2.70 -9.14 -9.77
C ASP A 24 3.05 -8.07 -8.72
N PHE A 25 3.68 -8.53 -7.63
CA PHE A 25 4.08 -7.61 -6.57
C PHE A 25 5.23 -6.68 -7.00
N ALA A 26 6.02 -7.05 -8.01
CA ALA A 26 7.06 -6.19 -8.55
C ALA A 26 6.44 -4.91 -9.16
N ALA A 27 5.39 -5.05 -9.97
CA ALA A 27 4.64 -3.90 -10.46
C ALA A 27 3.90 -3.17 -9.32
N ALA A 28 3.28 -3.90 -8.38
CA ALA A 28 2.58 -3.30 -7.25
C ALA A 28 3.52 -2.44 -6.37
N TRP A 29 4.78 -2.85 -6.23
CA TRP A 29 5.81 -2.13 -5.49
C TRP A 29 6.14 -0.77 -6.10
N GLN A 30 6.14 -0.66 -7.43
CA GLN A 30 6.42 0.59 -8.15
C GLN A 30 5.34 1.65 -7.88
N LEU A 31 4.09 1.21 -7.70
CA LEU A 31 2.96 2.10 -7.39
C LEU A 31 2.94 2.59 -5.92
N THR A 32 3.93 2.20 -5.10
CA THR A 32 4.05 2.68 -3.72
C THR A 32 4.89 3.96 -3.64
N THR A 33 4.86 4.63 -2.48
CA THR A 33 5.72 5.79 -2.22
C THR A 33 7.14 5.37 -1.83
N ASP A 34 8.11 6.27 -1.99
CA ASP A 34 9.49 6.04 -1.51
C ASP A 34 9.52 5.76 0.00
N ALA A 35 8.70 6.46 0.79
CA ALA A 35 8.61 6.26 2.23
C ALA A 35 8.10 4.86 2.58
N PHE A 36 7.05 4.39 1.89
CA PHE A 36 6.55 3.02 2.05
C PHE A 36 7.65 2.00 1.76
N ARG A 37 8.34 2.14 0.63
CA ARG A 37 9.41 1.22 0.24
C ARG A 37 10.57 1.20 1.22
N LEU A 38 11.02 2.38 1.63
CA LEU A 38 12.16 2.54 2.53
C LEU A 38 11.87 1.99 3.92
N ALA A 39 10.71 2.32 4.49
CA ALA A 39 10.31 1.80 5.80
C ALA A 39 10.22 0.27 5.80
N ASN A 40 9.64 -0.34 4.75
CA ASN A 40 9.58 -1.80 4.63
C ASN A 40 10.98 -2.43 4.48
N ALA A 41 11.89 -1.82 3.71
CA ALA A 41 13.27 -2.28 3.60
C ALA A 41 14.00 -2.22 4.95
N GLN A 42 13.86 -1.11 5.70
CA GLN A 42 14.46 -0.93 7.02
C GLN A 42 13.88 -1.91 8.07
N ALA A 43 12.57 -2.18 8.01
CA ALA A 43 11.91 -3.15 8.89
C ALA A 43 12.48 -4.55 8.67
N TRP A 44 12.59 -4.97 7.40
CA TRP A 44 13.16 -6.25 7.03
C TRP A 44 14.62 -6.38 7.46
N ILE A 45 15.47 -5.38 7.20
CA ILE A 45 16.87 -5.36 7.64
C ILE A 45 16.96 -5.46 9.16
N THR A 46 16.08 -4.76 9.89
CA THR A 46 16.05 -4.80 11.35
C THR A 46 15.68 -6.18 11.88
N GLY A 47 14.69 -6.85 11.26
CA GLY A 47 14.31 -8.22 11.59
C GLY A 47 15.36 -9.26 11.23
N HIS A 48 16.24 -8.97 10.26
CA HIS A 48 17.20 -9.92 9.69
C HIS A 48 18.67 -9.50 9.87
N ARG A 49 19.00 -8.72 10.91
CA ARG A 49 20.36 -8.21 11.18
C ARG A 49 21.45 -9.30 11.14
N GLY A 50 21.14 -10.51 11.63
CA GLY A 50 22.07 -11.64 11.59
C GLY A 50 22.44 -12.06 10.18
N ILE A 51 21.45 -12.18 9.28
CA ILE A 51 21.68 -12.54 7.86
C ILE A 51 22.43 -11.41 7.15
N VAL A 52 22.01 -10.15 7.34
CA VAL A 52 22.64 -8.98 6.73
C VAL A 52 24.11 -8.84 7.15
N GLY A 53 24.43 -9.08 8.42
CA GLY A 53 25.80 -9.01 8.93
C GLY A 53 26.75 -10.10 8.39
N MET A 54 26.19 -11.18 7.84
CA MET A 54 26.95 -12.26 7.19
C MET A 54 27.00 -12.14 5.66
N TRP A 55 26.26 -11.19 5.06
CA TRP A 55 26.22 -11.04 3.62
C TRP A 55 27.59 -10.61 3.05
N PRO A 56 28.01 -11.13 1.88
CA PRO A 56 29.23 -10.68 1.21
C PRO A 56 29.29 -9.15 1.08
N GLY A 57 30.45 -8.58 1.38
CA GLY A 57 30.64 -7.12 1.37
C GLY A 57 30.11 -6.38 2.59
N LYS A 58 29.33 -7.03 3.49
CA LYS A 58 28.80 -6.47 4.74
C LYS A 58 28.24 -5.06 4.54
N PRO A 59 27.22 -4.91 3.68
CA PRO A 59 26.71 -3.60 3.31
C PRO A 59 26.26 -2.85 4.55
N LYS A 60 26.50 -1.53 4.57
CA LYS A 60 25.98 -0.67 5.63
C LYS A 60 24.45 -0.68 5.56
N PRO A 61 23.74 -0.72 6.71
CA PRO A 61 22.28 -0.80 6.73
C PRO A 61 21.59 0.28 5.89
N ASP A 62 22.04 1.53 5.94
CA ASP A 62 21.46 2.63 5.16
C ASP A 62 21.63 2.45 3.65
N ASP A 63 22.81 2.01 3.22
CA ASP A 63 23.10 1.79 1.80
C ASP A 63 22.30 0.60 1.27
N LEU A 64 22.18 -0.46 2.06
CA LEU A 64 21.33 -1.60 1.73
C LEU A 64 19.85 -1.22 1.67
N ALA A 65 19.35 -0.46 2.65
CA ALA A 65 17.96 0.00 2.68
C ALA A 65 17.64 0.84 1.45
N ARG A 66 18.53 1.76 1.07
CA ARG A 66 18.39 2.58 -0.14
C ARG A 66 18.38 1.72 -1.40
N ALA A 67 19.26 0.72 -1.51
CA ALA A 67 19.32 -0.16 -2.66
C ALA A 67 18.05 -1.03 -2.80
N LEU A 68 17.53 -1.50 -1.67
CA LEU A 68 16.32 -2.33 -1.62
C LEU A 68 15.03 -1.51 -1.79
N SER A 69 15.03 -0.23 -1.48
CA SER A 69 13.83 0.62 -1.55
C SER A 69 13.59 1.25 -2.92
N GLN A 70 14.41 0.94 -3.92
CA GLN A 70 14.22 1.44 -5.29
C GLN A 70 12.95 0.86 -5.91
N GLU A 71 12.34 1.59 -6.85
CA GLU A 71 11.20 1.09 -7.64
C GLU A 71 11.57 -0.19 -8.41
N HIS A 72 12.78 -0.19 -8.97
CA HIS A 72 13.38 -1.30 -9.70
C HIS A 72 14.63 -1.77 -8.96
N ALA A 73 14.44 -2.38 -7.78
CA ALA A 73 15.57 -2.85 -6.98
C ALA A 73 16.24 -4.08 -7.63
N GLU A 74 17.53 -3.96 -7.93
CA GLU A 74 18.34 -5.02 -8.55
C GLU A 74 19.22 -5.77 -7.54
N HIS A 75 19.20 -5.37 -6.27
CA HIS A 75 20.05 -5.95 -5.24
C HIS A 75 19.67 -7.43 -5.00
N GLU A 76 20.66 -8.30 -4.79
CA GLU A 76 20.46 -9.76 -4.64
C GLU A 76 19.54 -10.16 -3.47
N LEU A 77 19.44 -9.30 -2.45
CA LEU A 77 18.52 -9.49 -1.32
C LEU A 77 17.06 -9.07 -1.61
N TRP A 78 16.81 -8.40 -2.72
CA TRP A 78 15.48 -7.89 -3.08
C TRP A 78 14.39 -8.98 -3.11
N PRO A 79 14.61 -10.18 -3.70
CA PRO A 79 13.60 -11.23 -3.72
C PRO A 79 13.17 -11.72 -2.32
N TYR A 80 14.05 -11.62 -1.31
CA TYR A 80 13.74 -12.05 0.05
C TYR A 80 12.88 -11.03 0.78
N LEU A 81 13.23 -9.76 0.65
CA LEU A 81 12.44 -8.64 1.17
C LEU A 81 11.04 -8.66 0.54
N VAL A 82 10.97 -8.65 -0.79
CA VAL A 82 9.71 -8.49 -1.51
C VAL A 82 8.73 -9.62 -1.21
N ARG A 83 9.21 -10.87 -1.09
CA ARG A 83 8.38 -12.02 -0.73
C ARG A 83 7.74 -11.89 0.65
N GLU A 84 8.47 -11.33 1.61
CA GLU A 84 7.95 -11.12 2.96
C GLU A 84 6.94 -9.99 3.03
N VAL A 85 7.24 -8.85 2.39
CA VAL A 85 6.32 -7.72 2.31
C VAL A 85 5.06 -8.12 1.54
N GLU A 86 5.19 -8.81 0.41
CA GLU A 86 4.07 -9.34 -0.36
C GLU A 86 3.18 -10.22 0.53
N ARG A 87 3.76 -11.19 1.26
CA ARG A 87 3.00 -12.08 2.14
C ARG A 87 2.20 -11.29 3.18
N GLN A 88 2.81 -10.28 3.80
CA GLN A 88 2.16 -9.44 4.81
C GLN A 88 1.03 -8.61 4.18
N VAL A 89 1.33 -7.88 3.10
CA VAL A 89 0.38 -7.02 2.40
C VAL A 89 -0.80 -7.83 1.86
N ARG A 90 -0.54 -8.95 1.17
CA ARG A 90 -1.61 -9.84 0.68
C ARG A 90 -2.43 -10.41 1.82
N GLY A 91 -1.81 -10.80 2.94
CA GLY A 91 -2.53 -11.30 4.10
C GLY A 91 -3.55 -10.28 4.63
N VAL A 92 -3.15 -9.01 4.71
CA VAL A 92 -4.04 -7.91 5.14
C VAL A 92 -5.09 -7.59 4.10
N VAL A 93 -4.69 -7.38 2.84
CA VAL A 93 -5.57 -6.89 1.77
C VAL A 93 -6.48 -7.99 1.26
N LEU A 94 -5.92 -9.12 0.84
CA LEU A 94 -6.68 -10.22 0.24
C LEU A 94 -7.33 -11.13 1.29
N GLY A 95 -6.87 -11.09 2.54
CA GLY A 95 -7.60 -11.72 3.64
C GLY A 95 -9.00 -11.12 3.84
N VAL A 96 -9.14 -9.81 3.58
CA VAL A 96 -10.43 -9.13 3.57
C VAL A 96 -11.09 -9.24 2.20
N LEU A 97 -10.42 -8.87 1.10
CA LEU A 97 -11.11 -8.75 -0.19
C LEU A 97 -11.36 -10.10 -0.89
N GLY A 98 -10.46 -11.07 -0.73
CA GLY A 98 -10.44 -12.30 -1.52
C GLY A 98 -10.44 -12.03 -3.03
N GLU A 99 -11.07 -12.93 -3.78
CA GLU A 99 -11.27 -12.80 -5.25
C GLU A 99 -12.59 -12.11 -5.62
N ARG A 100 -13.25 -11.47 -4.66
CA ARG A 100 -14.58 -10.88 -4.85
C ARG A 100 -14.54 -9.66 -5.79
N PRO A 101 -15.63 -9.35 -6.50
CA PRO A 101 -15.76 -8.05 -7.16
C PRO A 101 -15.58 -6.93 -6.14
N ILE A 102 -14.76 -5.93 -6.45
CA ILE A 102 -14.48 -4.80 -5.55
C ILE A 102 -14.88 -3.49 -6.18
N GLY A 103 -15.17 -2.51 -5.33
CA GLY A 103 -15.28 -1.11 -5.68
C GLY A 103 -14.61 -0.25 -4.63
N THR A 104 -14.53 1.05 -4.90
CA THR A 104 -13.99 2.04 -3.98
C THR A 104 -15.10 2.95 -3.46
N SER A 105 -14.89 3.49 -2.26
CA SER A 105 -15.78 4.53 -1.73
C SER A 105 -15.81 5.75 -2.65
N THR A 106 -17.01 6.29 -2.89
CA THR A 106 -17.25 7.41 -3.84
C THR A 106 -16.61 8.74 -3.44
N ARG A 107 -16.16 8.87 -2.19
CA ARG A 107 -15.40 10.02 -1.70
C ARG A 107 -14.21 9.52 -0.89
N PRO A 108 -12.99 9.55 -1.43
CA PRO A 108 -11.78 9.44 -0.62
C PRO A 108 -11.85 10.44 0.55
N ARG A 109 -11.36 10.02 1.71
CA ARG A 109 -11.34 10.86 2.90
C ARG A 109 -9.97 11.58 2.94
N PRO A 110 -9.92 12.91 2.78
CA PRO A 110 -8.68 13.64 2.94
C PRO A 110 -8.23 13.55 4.40
N ILE A 111 -6.99 13.10 4.58
CA ILE A 111 -6.33 12.98 5.88
C ILE A 111 -5.39 14.16 6.11
N ALA A 112 -4.66 14.55 5.06
CA ALA A 112 -3.74 15.68 5.02
C ALA A 112 -3.75 16.27 3.59
N PRO A 113 -3.13 17.45 3.32
CA PRO A 113 -3.20 18.12 2.01
C PRO A 113 -2.87 17.25 0.79
N ASP A 114 -2.05 16.21 0.98
CA ASP A 114 -1.62 15.29 -0.08
C ASP A 114 -1.88 13.82 0.26
N ILE A 115 -2.67 13.52 1.30
CA ILE A 115 -2.96 12.14 1.72
C ILE A 115 -4.46 11.90 1.72
N GLU A 116 -4.86 10.88 0.96
CA GLU A 116 -6.24 10.43 0.83
C GLU A 116 -6.36 9.00 1.37
N LEU A 117 -7.43 8.74 2.11
CA LEU A 117 -7.80 7.41 2.54
C LEU A 117 -8.93 6.87 1.67
N VAL A 118 -8.68 5.74 1.01
CA VAL A 118 -9.63 5.04 0.15
C VAL A 118 -10.04 3.73 0.81
N HIS A 119 -11.35 3.51 0.93
CA HIS A 119 -11.88 2.21 1.29
C HIS A 119 -12.12 1.38 0.03
N VAL A 120 -11.49 0.20 -0.03
CA VAL A 120 -11.79 -0.83 -1.02
C VAL A 120 -12.76 -1.83 -0.40
N ILE A 121 -13.87 -2.06 -1.07
CA ILE A 121 -15.05 -2.75 -0.53
C ILE A 121 -15.46 -3.88 -1.49
N PRO A 122 -15.68 -5.11 -1.01
CA PRO A 122 -16.31 -6.16 -1.80
C PRO A 122 -17.77 -5.79 -2.14
N LEU A 123 -18.07 -5.72 -3.44
CA LEU A 123 -19.36 -5.26 -3.95
C LEU A 123 -20.50 -6.25 -3.70
N ASP A 124 -20.17 -7.53 -3.54
CA ASP A 124 -21.13 -8.60 -3.20
C ASP A 124 -21.75 -8.42 -1.80
N GLN A 125 -21.16 -7.56 -0.96
CA GLN A 125 -21.73 -7.17 0.32
C GLN A 125 -22.70 -6.00 0.20
N LEU A 126 -22.70 -5.25 -0.91
CA LEU A 126 -23.50 -4.03 -1.05
C LEU A 126 -24.85 -4.33 -1.71
N THR A 127 -25.87 -3.55 -1.34
CA THR A 127 -27.17 -3.63 -2.03
C THR A 127 -27.09 -2.84 -3.33
N ALA A 128 -27.34 -3.51 -4.46
CA ALA A 128 -27.47 -2.82 -5.74
C ALA A 128 -28.81 -2.06 -5.78
N SER A 129 -28.77 -0.79 -6.17
CA SER A 129 -29.97 -0.04 -6.52
C SER A 129 -30.61 -0.63 -7.79
N ALA A 130 -31.84 -0.20 -8.11
CA ALA A 130 -32.51 -0.57 -9.35
C ALA A 130 -31.70 -0.19 -10.61
N ASP A 131 -30.83 0.81 -10.51
CA ASP A 131 -29.96 1.29 -11.59
C ASP A 131 -28.58 0.61 -11.58
N GLY A 132 -28.38 -0.43 -10.75
CA GLY A 132 -27.14 -1.21 -10.68
C GLY A 132 -26.02 -0.56 -9.86
N VAL A 133 -26.29 0.55 -9.16
CA VAL A 133 -25.30 1.21 -8.29
C VAL A 133 -25.23 0.49 -6.95
N ALA A 134 -24.06 -0.02 -6.60
CA ALA A 134 -23.83 -0.63 -5.30
C ALA A 134 -23.84 0.43 -4.18
N MET A 135 -24.72 0.26 -3.20
CA MET A 135 -24.91 1.20 -2.10
C MET A 135 -24.67 0.55 -0.75
N TRP A 136 -23.89 1.23 0.09
CA TRP A 136 -23.76 0.93 1.51
C TRP A 136 -24.96 1.52 2.28
N GLN A 137 -25.77 0.65 2.88
CA GLN A 137 -26.96 1.06 3.63
C GLN A 137 -26.65 1.43 5.09
N PRO A 138 -27.39 2.37 5.70
CA PRO A 138 -27.26 2.66 7.13
C PRO A 138 -27.45 1.41 8.00
N GLY A 139 -26.54 1.18 8.96
CA GLY A 139 -26.57 0.03 9.86
C GLY A 139 -26.03 -1.27 9.26
N GLN A 140 -25.68 -1.28 7.98
CA GLN A 140 -25.01 -2.41 7.35
C GLN A 140 -23.53 -2.45 7.76
N VAL A 141 -23.07 -3.61 8.21
CA VAL A 141 -21.64 -3.86 8.42
C VAL A 141 -21.07 -4.39 7.12
N VAL A 142 -19.99 -3.76 6.65
CA VAL A 142 -19.31 -4.12 5.41
C VAL A 142 -17.83 -4.23 5.70
N ASP A 143 -17.22 -5.35 5.30
CA ASP A 143 -15.77 -5.49 5.38
C ASP A 143 -15.13 -4.57 4.35
N SER A 144 -14.06 -3.88 4.74
CA SER A 144 -13.29 -3.04 3.84
C SER A 144 -11.81 -3.06 4.19
N VAL A 145 -10.99 -2.74 3.20
CA VAL A 145 -9.57 -2.45 3.40
C VAL A 145 -9.37 -0.97 3.18
N SER A 146 -8.78 -0.30 4.17
CA SER A 146 -8.30 1.07 3.98
C SER A 146 -6.93 1.07 3.32
N ILE A 147 -6.79 1.87 2.28
CA ILE A 147 -5.55 2.12 1.59
C ILE A 147 -5.28 3.62 1.66
N LEU A 148 -4.08 3.98 2.12
CA LEU A 148 -3.62 5.35 2.13
C LEU A 148 -2.90 5.62 0.84
N LEU A 149 -3.29 6.70 0.16
CA LEU A 149 -2.61 7.21 -1.01
C LEU A 149 -2.01 8.56 -0.69
N GLN A 150 -0.82 8.79 -1.21
CA GLN A 150 -0.15 10.09 -1.16
C GLN A 150 0.10 10.58 -2.58
N ARG A 151 -0.14 11.87 -2.80
CA ARG A 151 0.19 12.51 -4.08
C ARG A 151 1.71 12.77 -4.14
N ALA A 152 2.36 12.22 -5.16
CA ALA A 152 3.78 12.44 -5.45
C ALA A 152 3.92 12.81 -6.93
N SER A 153 4.45 14.00 -7.22
CA SER A 153 4.68 14.48 -8.60
C SER A 153 3.45 14.34 -9.51
N ASP A 154 2.28 14.73 -9.01
CA ASP A 154 0.97 14.65 -9.69
C ASP A 154 0.37 13.24 -9.90
N GLU A 155 0.98 12.20 -9.32
CA GLU A 155 0.44 10.83 -9.32
C GLU A 155 0.05 10.40 -7.90
N TRP A 156 -1.04 9.64 -7.79
CA TRP A 156 -1.41 8.99 -6.54
C TRP A 156 -0.67 7.68 -6.38
N ARG A 157 0.03 7.53 -5.24
CA ARG A 157 0.82 6.33 -4.92
C ARG A 157 0.42 5.78 -3.58
N ILE A 158 0.57 4.47 -3.41
CA ILE A 158 0.22 3.78 -2.16
C ILE A 158 1.21 4.18 -1.08
N ALA A 159 0.72 4.89 -0.08
CA ALA A 159 1.48 5.36 1.06
C ALA A 159 1.38 4.41 2.25
N GLY A 160 0.32 3.62 2.34
CA GLY A 160 0.09 2.74 3.48
C GLY A 160 -1.14 1.84 3.32
N VAL A 161 -1.27 0.87 4.22
CA VAL A 161 -2.34 -0.14 4.21
C VAL A 161 -2.90 -0.29 5.62
N ALA A 162 -4.20 -0.58 5.72
CA ALA A 162 -4.91 -0.76 6.99
C ALA A 162 -4.77 0.43 7.94
N ASP A 163 -4.90 1.65 7.41
CA ASP A 163 -4.79 2.92 8.14
C ASP A 163 -3.40 3.23 8.73
N HIS A 164 -2.35 2.49 8.37
CA HIS A 164 -1.00 2.73 8.88
C HIS A 164 -0.10 3.36 7.82
N LEU A 165 0.51 4.49 8.18
CA LEU A 165 1.54 5.16 7.41
C LEU A 165 2.92 4.67 7.88
N PRO A 166 3.71 4.00 7.01
CA PRO A 166 5.09 3.66 7.32
C PRO A 166 5.95 4.92 7.38
N VAL A 167 6.70 5.08 8.47
CA VAL A 167 7.65 6.18 8.67
C VAL A 167 9.06 5.58 8.71
N PRO A 168 9.92 5.92 7.72
CA PRO A 168 11.30 5.46 7.70
C PRO A 168 12.08 5.80 8.98
N GLY A 169 12.93 4.88 9.43
CA GLY A 169 13.71 4.99 10.65
C GLY A 169 14.47 3.69 10.99
N TRP A 170 15.19 3.67 12.11
CA TRP A 170 15.91 2.49 12.61
C TRP A 170 15.61 2.22 14.10
N PRO A 171 14.57 1.43 14.42
CA PRO A 171 13.62 0.80 13.50
C PRO A 171 12.64 1.80 12.88
N PRO A 172 12.00 1.46 11.75
CA PRO A 172 10.89 2.25 11.23
C PRO A 172 9.68 2.15 12.17
N SER A 173 8.80 3.14 12.12
CA SER A 173 7.48 3.10 12.79
C SER A 173 6.35 2.97 11.76
N PHE A 174 5.17 2.55 12.24
CA PHE A 174 3.95 2.44 11.44
C PHE A 174 2.85 3.15 12.22
N GLU A 175 2.58 4.39 11.85
CA GLU A 175 1.70 5.28 12.59
C GLU A 175 0.28 5.13 12.09
N ARG A 176 -0.67 5.02 13.01
CA ARG A 176 -2.08 4.93 12.63
C ARG A 176 -2.60 6.32 12.32
N VAL A 177 -3.30 6.45 11.21
CA VAL A 177 -3.84 7.74 10.74
C VAL A 177 -4.88 8.34 11.69
N ALA A 178 -5.55 7.52 12.51
CA ALA A 178 -6.44 8.02 13.56
C ALA A 178 -5.69 8.89 14.60
N ASP A 179 -4.38 8.71 14.74
CA ASP A 179 -3.54 9.40 15.71
C ASP A 179 -2.91 10.69 15.13
N LEU A 180 -3.11 10.98 13.84
CA LEU A 180 -2.59 12.19 13.15
C LEU A 180 -3.55 13.39 13.23
N GLY A 181 -4.69 13.22 13.91
CA GLY A 181 -5.81 14.18 13.94
C GLY A 181 -6.05 14.89 15.28
N ASP A 182 -5.16 14.74 16.26
CA ASP A 182 -5.22 15.42 17.57
C ASP A 182 -4.13 16.51 17.70
#